data_AF-A0A969M3N7-F1
#
_entry.id   AF-A0A969M3N7-F1
#
_cell.length_a   1.000
_cell.length_b   1.000
_cell.length_c   1.000
_cell.angle_alpha   90.00
_cell.angle_beta   90.00
_cell.angle_gamma   90.00
#
_symmetry.space_group_name_H-M   'P 1'
#
loop_
_entity.id
_entity.type
_entity.pdbx_description
1 polymer ?
#
loop_
_entity_poly.entity_id
_entity_poly.type
_entity_poly.pdbx_seq_one_letter_code
_entity_poly.pdbx_strand_id
1 'polypeptide(L)'
;VSRRLLCPGEAGFAIVRLAGERVALEEVAALKARNLDPALPSMRAHGVPGLMAYLNGEITLDAAALRGKADTRAYAKRQVTWFRHQMPGWRQHVPEAAEAAVLAAFGITT
;
A
#
# COMPACT_ATOMS: atom_id res chain seq x y z
N VAL A 1 -18.96 -9.66 19.43
CA VAL A 1 -18.05 -10.71 18.93
C VAL A 1 -17.12 -10.09 17.90
N SER A 2 -16.01 -9.54 18.39
CA SER A 2 -15.00 -8.83 17.60
C SER A 2 -14.19 -9.85 16.82
N ARG A 3 -14.66 -10.22 15.61
CA ARG A 3 -13.83 -10.98 14.68
C ARG A 3 -12.85 -9.98 14.10
N ARG A 4 -11.67 -9.92 14.73
CA ARG A 4 -10.44 -9.34 14.19
C ARG A 4 -10.18 -10.04 12.86
N LEU A 5 -10.85 -9.58 11.81
CA LEU A 5 -10.57 -9.95 10.43
C LEU A 5 -9.19 -9.38 10.15
N LEU A 6 -8.18 -10.21 10.35
CA LEU A 6 -6.89 -10.02 9.71
C LEU A 6 -7.21 -9.80 8.24
N CYS A 7 -6.98 -8.58 7.76
CA CYS A 7 -6.80 -8.39 6.33
C CYS A 7 -5.57 -9.25 5.98
N PRO A 8 -5.70 -10.28 5.13
CA PRO A 8 -4.54 -10.93 4.54
C PRO A 8 -3.98 -9.90 3.57
N GLY A 9 -3.08 -9.07 4.08
CA GLY A 9 -2.74 -7.80 3.47
C GLY A 9 -1.35 -7.36 3.88
N GLU A 10 -0.41 -8.31 3.99
CA GLU A 10 1.01 -7.98 3.83
C GLU A 10 1.37 -7.77 2.35
N ALA A 11 0.46 -8.07 1.42
CA ALA A 11 0.70 -8.09 -0.03
C ALA A 11 0.27 -6.82 -0.80
N GLY A 12 0.02 -5.70 -0.12
CA GLY A 12 -0.38 -4.44 -0.79
C GLY A 12 0.51 -3.28 -0.36
N PHE A 13 1.51 -2.96 -1.17
CA PHE A 13 2.42 -1.82 -1.04
C PHE A 13 3.41 -1.87 0.13
N ALA A 14 4.35 -2.81 -0.01
CA ALA A 14 5.60 -2.86 0.73
C ALA A 14 6.66 -1.91 0.12
N ILE A 15 6.45 -0.59 0.20
CA ILE A 15 7.59 0.35 0.05
C ILE A 15 8.55 0.20 1.24
N VAL A 16 8.11 -0.39 2.36
CA VAL A 16 8.86 -0.45 3.62
C VAL A 16 8.88 -1.89 4.17
N ARG A 17 9.67 -2.78 3.56
CA ARG A 17 10.07 -4.05 4.19
C ARG A 17 11.56 -4.27 3.98
N LEU A 18 12.39 -3.91 4.96
CA LEU A 18 13.82 -4.23 5.20
C LEU A 18 14.81 -4.31 4.02
N ALA A 19 14.52 -5.04 2.94
CA ALA A 19 15.20 -4.92 1.64
C ALA A 19 14.63 -3.78 0.77
N GLY A 20 13.32 -3.52 0.87
CA GLY A 20 12.62 -2.44 0.15
C GLY A 20 12.86 -1.04 0.72
N GLU A 21 13.29 -0.92 1.98
CA GLU A 21 13.53 0.40 2.60
C GLU A 21 14.67 1.17 1.93
N ARG A 22 15.73 0.47 1.51
CA ARG A 22 16.84 1.10 0.79
C ARG A 22 16.43 1.50 -0.62
N VAL A 23 15.74 0.62 -1.34
CA VAL A 23 15.24 0.91 -2.70
C VAL A 23 14.25 2.07 -2.68
N ALA A 24 13.30 2.08 -1.74
CA ALA A 24 12.33 3.16 -1.58
C ALA A 24 12.99 4.50 -1.25
N LEU A 25 14.01 4.49 -0.37
CA LEU A 25 14.73 5.70 -0.02
C LEU A 25 15.51 6.26 -1.22
N GLU A 26 16.14 5.39 -2.01
CA GLU A 26 16.83 5.74 -3.26
C GLU A 26 15.86 6.34 -4.31
N GLU A 27 14.69 5.73 -4.50
CA GLU A 27 13.66 6.25 -5.40
C GLU A 27 13.16 7.64 -4.95
N VAL A 28 12.89 7.82 -3.66
CA VAL A 28 12.44 9.11 -3.14
C VAL A 28 13.57 10.15 -3.18
N ALA A 29 14.82 9.76 -2.97
CA ALA A 29 15.96 10.66 -3.16
C ALA A 29 16.09 11.10 -4.62
N ALA A 30 15.89 10.19 -5.58
CA ALA A 30 15.86 10.52 -7.00
C ALA A 30 14.67 11.45 -7.36
N LEU A 31 13.51 11.27 -6.73
CA LEU A 31 12.37 12.19 -6.87
C LEU A 31 12.68 13.57 -6.28
N LYS A 32 13.30 13.62 -5.10
CA LYS A 32 13.73 14.87 -4.44
C LYS A 32 14.69 15.66 -5.34
N ALA A 33 15.66 14.98 -5.94
CA ALA A 33 16.64 15.60 -6.83
C ALA A 33 16.02 16.28 -8.06
N ARG A 34 14.82 15.86 -8.48
CA ARG A 34 14.10 16.47 -9.61
C ARG A 34 13.38 17.78 -9.24
N ASN A 35 13.36 18.16 -7.96
CA ASN A 35 12.73 19.39 -7.47
C ASN A 35 11.30 19.61 -8.01
N LEU A 36 10.50 18.54 -7.99
CA LEU A 36 9.14 18.52 -8.50
C LEU A 36 8.19 19.26 -7.55
N ASP A 37 7.11 19.82 -8.10
CA ASP A 37 6.04 20.44 -7.31
C ASP A 37 5.44 19.42 -6.31
N PRO A 38 5.47 19.70 -4.98
CA PRO A 38 4.90 18.83 -3.95
C PRO A 38 3.39 18.53 -4.14
N ALA A 39 2.65 19.34 -4.89
CA ALA A 39 1.23 19.13 -5.16
C ALA A 39 0.97 17.95 -6.12
N LEU A 40 2.00 17.52 -6.88
CA LEU A 40 1.86 16.46 -7.87
C LEU A 40 1.42 15.13 -7.22
N PRO A 41 0.58 14.33 -7.91
CA PRO A 41 0.09 13.06 -7.37
C PRO A 41 1.21 12.10 -6.94
N SER A 42 2.31 12.05 -7.69
CA SER A 42 3.49 11.23 -7.34
C SER A 42 4.13 11.66 -6.02
N MET A 43 4.18 12.96 -5.75
CA MET A 43 4.74 13.53 -4.51
C MET A 43 3.84 13.31 -3.30
N ARG A 44 2.56 12.99 -3.54
CA ARG A 44 1.55 12.67 -2.51
C ARG A 44 1.28 11.17 -2.36
N ALA A 45 2.04 10.32 -3.05
CA ALA A 45 1.91 8.88 -2.93
C ALA A 45 2.20 8.41 -1.50
N HIS A 46 1.59 7.30 -1.08
CA HIS A 46 1.78 6.76 0.26
C HIS A 46 3.26 6.45 0.52
N GLY A 47 3.80 6.93 1.64
CA GLY A 47 5.21 6.78 2.01
C GLY A 47 6.13 7.91 1.51
N VAL A 48 5.85 8.52 0.35
CA VAL A 48 6.71 9.59 -0.22
C VAL A 48 6.83 10.80 0.71
N PRO A 49 5.76 11.38 1.27
CA PRO A 49 5.88 12.50 2.19
C PRO A 49 6.69 12.19 3.45
N GLY A 50 6.58 10.97 3.98
CA GLY A 50 7.34 10.54 5.15
C GLY A 50 8.83 10.40 4.85
N LEU A 51 9.18 9.77 3.73
CA LEU A 51 10.57 9.60 3.30
C LEU A 51 11.21 10.93 2.89
N MET A 52 10.45 11.84 2.27
CA MET A 52 10.91 13.21 1.99
C MET A 52 11.25 13.98 3.27
N ALA A 53 10.39 13.91 4.29
CA ALA A 53 10.64 14.54 5.59
C ALA A 53 11.89 13.95 6.27
N TYR A 54 12.10 12.63 6.18
CA TYR A 54 13.35 12.00 6.65
C TYR A 54 14.58 12.51 5.88
N LEU A 55 14.52 12.57 4.54
CA LEU A 55 15.60 13.10 3.70
C LEU A 55 15.87 14.60 3.92
N ASN A 56 14.92 15.34 4.49
CA ASN A 56 15.08 16.73 4.91
C ASN A 56 15.61 16.86 6.34
N GLY A 57 15.78 15.76 7.08
CA GLY A 57 16.21 15.77 8.47
C GLY A 57 15.12 16.17 9.48
N GLU A 58 13.85 16.18 9.07
CA GLU A 58 12.72 16.63 9.89
C GLU A 58 12.23 15.53 10.85
N ILE A 59 12.31 14.27 10.44
CA ILE A 59 11.87 13.10 11.22
C ILE A 59 12.87 11.95 11.12
N THR A 60 12.81 11.00 12.04
CA THR A 60 13.61 9.77 11.97
C THR A 60 13.08 8.81 10.89
N LEU A 61 13.94 7.89 10.42
CA LEU A 61 13.52 6.85 9.47
C LEU A 61 12.40 5.97 10.05
N ASP A 62 12.49 5.64 11.34
CA ASP A 62 11.44 4.87 12.03
C ASP A 62 10.10 5.60 12.05
N ALA A 63 10.11 6.92 12.30
CA ALA A 63 8.90 7.73 12.26
C ALA A 63 8.30 7.79 10.84
N ALA A 64 9.15 7.92 9.81
CA ALA A 64 8.71 7.86 8.41
C ALA A 64 8.08 6.50 8.08
N ALA A 65 8.72 5.40 8.50
CA ALA A 65 8.23 4.04 8.31
C ALA A 65 6.89 3.80 9.02
N LEU A 66 6.74 4.27 10.26
CA LEU A 66 5.50 4.17 11.03
C LEU A 66 4.35 4.92 10.33
N ARG A 67 4.62 6.13 9.82
CA ARG A 67 3.65 6.92 9.06
C ARG A 67 3.24 6.20 7.77
N GLY A 68 4.20 5.71 6.98
CA GLY A 68 3.92 4.96 5.76
C GLY A 68 3.06 3.73 6.01
N LYS A 69 3.33 2.97 7.08
CA LYS A 69 2.51 1.82 7.50
C LYS A 69 1.09 2.22 7.87
N ALA A 70 0.92 3.33 8.60
CA ALA A 70 -0.41 3.84 8.98
C ALA A 70 -1.23 4.28 7.77
N ASP A 71 -0.62 5.05 6.87
CA ASP A 71 -1.26 5.55 5.64
C ASP A 71 -1.71 4.40 4.74
N THR A 72 -0.87 3.37 4.59
CA THR A 72 -1.16 2.18 3.79
C THR A 72 -2.34 1.40 4.37
N ARG A 73 -2.39 1.20 5.71
CA ARG A 73 -3.54 0.55 6.36
C ARG A 73 -4.83 1.36 6.17
N ALA A 74 -4.76 2.68 6.32
CA ALA A 74 -5.91 3.55 6.11
C ALA A 74 -6.40 3.50 4.66
N TYR A 75 -5.49 3.47 3.69
CA TYR A 75 -5.82 3.31 2.27
C TYR A 75 -6.46 1.96 1.98
N ALA A 76 -5.87 0.85 2.45
CA ALA A 76 -6.43 -0.49 2.28
C ALA A 76 -7.85 -0.59 2.86
N LYS A 77 -8.08 -0.01 4.05
CA LYS A 77 -9.42 0.07 4.63
C LYS A 77 -10.40 0.83 3.73
N ARG A 78 -9.99 1.98 3.17
CA ARG A 78 -10.82 2.75 2.23
C ARG A 78 -11.14 1.96 0.97
N GLN A 79 -10.17 1.22 0.42
CA GLN A 79 -10.38 0.35 -0.74
C GLN A 79 -11.46 -0.70 -0.44
N VAL A 80 -11.34 -1.41 0.68
CA VAL A 80 -12.33 -2.41 1.11
C VAL A 80 -13.71 -1.78 1.28
N THR A 81 -13.79 -0.61 1.94
CA THR A 81 -15.06 0.11 2.09
C THR A 81 -15.65 0.49 0.74
N TRP A 82 -14.85 1.02 -0.18
CA TRP A 82 -15.30 1.41 -1.52
C TRP A 82 -15.85 0.20 -2.29
N PHE A 83 -15.12 -0.92 -2.34
CA PHE A 83 -15.58 -2.16 -2.99
C PHE A 83 -16.93 -2.63 -2.43
N ARG A 84 -17.08 -2.63 -1.10
CA ARG A 84 -18.32 -3.08 -0.44
C ARG A 84 -19.55 -2.26 -0.81
N HIS A 85 -19.38 -0.99 -1.13
CA HIS A 85 -20.48 -0.06 -1.40
C HIS A 85 -20.69 0.22 -2.88
N GLN A 86 -19.64 0.12 -3.70
CA GLN A 86 -19.68 0.48 -5.12
C GLN A 86 -19.67 -0.73 -6.05
N MET A 87 -19.36 -1.93 -5.55
CA MET A 87 -19.34 -3.16 -6.35
C MET A 87 -20.20 -4.26 -5.71
N PRO A 88 -21.54 -4.21 -5.89
CA PRO A 88 -22.43 -5.28 -5.45
C PRO A 88 -22.02 -6.63 -6.06
N GLY A 89 -21.98 -7.68 -5.24
CA GLY A 89 -21.57 -9.02 -5.69
C GLY A 89 -20.06 -9.25 -5.75
N TRP A 90 -19.24 -8.25 -5.41
CA TRP A 90 -17.80 -8.44 -5.27
C TRP A 90 -17.47 -9.44 -4.16
N ARG A 91 -16.57 -10.38 -4.44
CA ARG A 91 -16.13 -11.43 -3.51
C ARG A 91 -14.66 -11.26 -3.18
N GLN A 92 -14.35 -11.24 -1.89
CA GLN A 92 -12.98 -11.23 -1.41
C GLN A 92 -12.47 -12.66 -1.26
N HIS A 93 -11.28 -12.94 -1.82
CA HIS A 93 -10.59 -14.21 -1.70
C HIS A 93 -9.24 -14.00 -1.02
N VAL A 94 -8.78 -15.02 -0.30
CA VAL A 94 -7.36 -15.10 0.11
C VAL A 94 -6.51 -15.42 -1.13
N PRO A 95 -5.26 -14.95 -1.20
CA PRO A 95 -4.42 -15.10 -2.40
C PRO A 95 -4.33 -16.55 -2.89
N GLU A 96 -4.20 -17.50 -1.97
CA GLU A 96 -4.05 -18.93 -2.25
C GLU A 96 -5.29 -19.56 -2.88
N ALA A 97 -6.47 -18.97 -2.67
CA ALA A 97 -7.74 -19.44 -3.22
C ALA A 97 -8.23 -18.59 -4.41
N ALA A 98 -7.57 -17.47 -4.70
CA ALA A 98 -8.04 -16.50 -5.68
C ALA A 98 -8.00 -17.07 -7.10
N GLU A 99 -6.90 -17.74 -7.46
CA GLU A 99 -6.73 -18.32 -8.80
C GLU A 99 -7.79 -19.40 -9.07
N ALA A 100 -7.93 -20.37 -8.16
CA ALA A 100 -8.94 -21.43 -8.29
C ALA A 100 -10.37 -20.86 -8.40
N ALA A 101 -10.69 -19.83 -7.60
CA ALA A 101 -12.00 -19.18 -7.66
C ALA A 101 -12.25 -18.47 -8.99
N VAL A 102 -11.22 -17.82 -9.56
CA VAL A 102 -11.29 -17.16 -10.86
C VAL A 102 -11.49 -18.19 -11.96
N LEU A 103 -10.67 -19.25 -12.01
CA LEU A 103 -10.78 -20.30 -13.02
C LEU A 103 -12.16 -20.98 -12.99
N ALA A 104 -12.65 -21.32 -11.81
CA ALA A 104 -14.00 -21.87 -11.64
C ALA A 104 -15.10 -20.91 -12.12
N ALA A 105 -14.96 -19.60 -11.88
CA ALA A 105 -15.94 -18.60 -12.32
C ALA A 105 -15.98 -18.46 -13.86
N PHE A 106 -14.87 -18.73 -14.55
CA PHE A 106 -14.79 -18.68 -16.00
C PHE A 106 -15.00 -20.04 -16.69
N GLY A 107 -15.30 -21.11 -15.92
CA GLY A 107 -15.47 -22.46 -16.46
C GLY A 107 -14.19 -23.05 -17.07
N ILE A 108 -13.03 -22.50 -16.72
CA ILE A 108 -11.73 -23.01 -17.16
C ILE A 108 -11.39 -24.16 -16.22
N THR A 109 -11.44 -25.38 -16.74
CA THR A 109 -11.07 -26.59 -15.98
C THR A 109 -9.59 -26.83 -16.20
N THR A 110 -8.81 -26.89 -15.11
CA THR A 110 -7.39 -27.26 -15.12
C THR A 110 -7.22 -28.77 -15.19
#